data_AF-A0A9Q3DFC0-F1
#
_entry.id   AF-A0A9Q3DFC0-F1
#
_cell.length_a   1.000
_cell.length_b   1.000
_cell.length_c   1.000
_cell.angle_alpha   90.00
_cell.angle_beta   90.00
_cell.angle_gamma   90.00
#
_symmetry.space_group_name_H-M   'P 1'
#
loop_
_entity.id
_entity.type
_entity.pdbx_description
1 polymer ?
#
loop_
_entity_poly.entity_id
_entity_poly.type
_entity_poly.pdbx_seq_one_letter_code
_entity_poly.pdbx_strand_id
1 'polypeptide(L)'
;MTKYKARLCVRGFNQKEGLDYDDVFSPTGRLASLRLLLMLSHQHRFQIDQMDVQCAFLNGIPNKTLYIFCPDGCKEESKILKLNKSLYWLKQSPRFWHNALNNALCQIGLVPTKTDPCLY
;
A
#
# COMPACT_ATOMS: atom_id res chain seq x y z
N MET A 1 7.64 22.79 21.19
CA MET A 1 6.80 22.95 19.98
C MET A 1 5.80 21.81 19.92
N THR A 2 4.51 22.11 19.87
CA THR A 2 3.43 21.11 19.81
C THR A 2 3.18 20.75 18.34
N LYS A 3 3.34 19.47 17.96
CA LYS A 3 3.07 19.00 16.60
C LYS A 3 1.66 18.40 16.55
N TYR A 4 0.75 19.07 15.86
CA TYR A 4 -0.59 18.54 15.60
C TYR A 4 -0.55 17.61 14.39
N LYS A 5 -1.16 16.42 14.52
CA LYS A 5 -1.29 15.43 13.43
C LYS A 5 -2.76 15.18 13.17
N ALA A 6 -3.16 15.28 11.91
CA ALA A 6 -4.47 14.83 11.43
C ALA A 6 -4.24 13.77 10.34
N ARG A 7 -5.20 12.87 10.17
CA ARG A 7 -5.20 11.88 9.08
C ARG A 7 -6.54 11.92 8.38
N LEU A 8 -6.50 12.02 7.06
CA LEU A 8 -7.67 11.81 6.22
C LEU A 8 -7.84 10.31 5.98
N CYS A 9 -8.98 9.77 6.40
CA CYS A 9 -9.33 8.37 6.30
C CYS A 9 -10.66 8.23 5.57
N VAL A 10 -10.75 7.29 4.64
CA VAL A 10 -12.01 7.01 3.92
C VAL A 10 -12.91 6.12 4.78
N ARG A 11 -14.22 6.26 4.64
CA ARG A 11 -15.19 5.34 5.26
C ARG A 11 -15.28 4.03 4.47
N GLY A 12 -14.22 3.23 4.47
CA GLY A 12 -14.12 1.99 3.69
C GLY A 12 -15.22 0.97 3.94
N PHE A 13 -15.82 1.00 5.13
CA PHE A 13 -16.97 0.16 5.48
C PHE A 13 -18.22 0.45 4.64
N ASN A 14 -18.32 1.63 4.02
CA ASN A 14 -19.41 1.99 3.11
C ASN A 14 -19.15 1.57 1.66
N GLN A 15 -17.97 1.03 1.33
CA GLN A 15 -17.67 0.58 -0.03
C GLN A 15 -18.40 -0.72 -0.38
N LYS A 16 -18.97 -0.76 -1.58
CA LYS A 16 -19.70 -1.91 -2.14
C LYS A 16 -18.86 -2.65 -3.16
N GLU A 17 -18.76 -3.96 -3.01
CA GLU A 17 -18.12 -4.84 -3.99
C GLU A 17 -18.84 -4.80 -5.33
N GLY A 18 -18.09 -4.88 -6.43
CA GLY A 18 -18.59 -4.76 -7.80
C GLY A 18 -18.91 -3.33 -8.24
N LEU A 19 -19.05 -2.39 -7.31
CA LEU A 19 -19.26 -0.97 -7.59
C LEU A 19 -17.98 -0.16 -7.30
N ASP A 20 -17.53 -0.17 -6.04
CA ASP A 20 -16.39 0.62 -5.56
C ASP A 20 -15.05 -0.13 -5.64
N TYR A 21 -15.09 -1.47 -5.60
CA TYR A 21 -13.92 -2.33 -5.71
C TYR A 21 -14.29 -3.71 -6.25
N ASP A 22 -13.32 -4.38 -6.90
CA ASP A 22 -13.50 -5.76 -7.38
C ASP A 22 -12.64 -6.75 -6.60
N ASP A 23 -11.44 -6.35 -6.20
CA ASP A 23 -10.49 -7.23 -5.53
C ASP A 23 -9.68 -6.45 -4.49
N VAL A 24 -9.62 -7.00 -3.30
CA VAL A 24 -8.95 -6.43 -2.12
C VAL A 24 -7.72 -7.22 -1.72
N PHE A 25 -7.50 -8.39 -2.33
CA PHE A 25 -6.38 -9.25 -1.97
C PHE A 25 -5.06 -8.54 -2.26
N SER A 26 -4.20 -8.56 -1.25
CA SER A 26 -2.80 -8.13 -1.30
C SER A 26 -1.97 -9.24 -0.67
N PRO A 27 -0.92 -9.73 -1.35
CA PRO A 27 -0.04 -10.69 -0.73
C PRO A 27 0.68 -10.06 0.47
N THR A 28 1.04 -10.90 1.42
CA THR A 28 1.90 -10.56 2.56
C THR A 28 3.06 -11.54 2.57
N GLY A 29 4.28 -11.03 2.74
CA GLY A 29 5.47 -11.88 2.73
C GLY A 29 5.40 -12.96 3.79
N ARG A 30 5.84 -14.17 3.42
CA ARG A 30 5.76 -15.31 4.33
C ARG A 30 6.89 -15.24 5.34
N LEU A 31 6.57 -15.50 6.60
CA LEU A 31 7.56 -15.55 7.66
C LEU A 31 8.63 -16.64 7.41
N ALA A 32 8.26 -17.73 6.72
CA ALA A 32 9.20 -18.76 6.31
C ALA A 32 10.26 -18.22 5.32
N SER A 33 9.85 -17.44 4.32
CA SER A 33 10.75 -16.80 3.35
C SER A 33 11.70 -15.82 4.04
N LEU A 34 11.19 -15.00 4.96
CA LEU A 34 12.01 -14.10 5.76
C LEU A 34 13.05 -14.86 6.59
N ARG A 35 12.64 -15.92 7.30
CA ARG A 35 13.56 -16.75 8.10
C ARG A 35 14.65 -17.40 7.24
N LEU A 36 14.28 -17.90 6.06
CA LEU A 36 15.23 -18.49 5.12
C LEU A 36 16.27 -17.46 4.66
N LEU A 37 15.84 -16.26 4.26
CA LEU A 37 16.75 -15.17 3.91
C LEU A 37 17.69 -14.81 5.05
N LEU A 38 17.18 -14.68 6.28
CA LEU A 38 18.01 -14.39 7.45
C LEU A 38 19.06 -15.48 7.70
N MET A 39 18.69 -16.76 7.56
CA MET A 39 19.63 -17.88 7.70
C MET A 39 20.71 -17.87 6.62
N LEU A 40 20.33 -17.64 5.36
CA LEU A 40 21.28 -17.54 4.24
C LEU A 40 22.21 -16.34 4.43
N SER A 41 21.69 -15.18 4.80
CA SER A 41 22.49 -14.00 5.09
C SER A 41 23.49 -14.25 6.21
N HIS A 42 23.10 -14.96 7.28
CA HIS A 42 24.02 -15.34 8.34
C HIS A 42 25.12 -16.29 7.84
N GLN A 43 24.74 -17.35 7.12
CA GLN A 43 25.68 -18.34 6.58
C GLN A 43 26.70 -17.73 5.61
N HIS A 44 26.25 -16.80 4.76
CA HIS A 44 27.08 -16.16 3.74
C HIS A 44 27.67 -14.82 4.19
N ARG A 45 27.43 -14.40 5.44
CA ARG A 45 27.85 -13.11 6.01
C ARG A 45 27.41 -11.91 5.17
N PHE A 46 26.18 -11.96 4.63
CA PHE A 46 25.60 -10.82 3.93
C PHE A 46 25.17 -9.73 4.92
N GLN A 47 25.36 -8.48 4.51
CA GLN A 47 24.78 -7.35 5.21
C GLN A 47 23.26 -7.32 4.96
N ILE A 48 22.50 -6.95 6.00
CA ILE A 48 21.05 -6.82 5.94
C ILE A 48 20.70 -5.39 6.27
N ASP A 49 20.02 -4.73 5.33
CA ASP A 49 19.48 -3.39 5.53
C ASP A 49 17.95 -3.45 5.64
N GLN A 50 17.39 -2.71 6.59
CA GLN A 50 15.96 -2.61 6.81
C GLN A 50 15.46 -1.23 6.43
N MET A 51 14.37 -1.17 5.67
CA MET A 51 13.69 0.07 5.30
C MET A 51 12.21 0.02 5.72
N ASP A 52 11.75 1.08 6.39
CA ASP A 52 10.32 1.32 6.66
C ASP A 52 9.80 2.43 5.76
N VAL A 53 8.79 2.11 4.93
CA VAL A 53 8.23 3.07 3.98
C VAL A 53 7.18 3.92 4.66
N GLN A 54 7.47 5.21 4.77
CA GLN A 54 6.52 6.18 5.32
C GLN A 54 5.26 6.25 4.47
N CYS A 55 4.11 6.17 5.15
CA CYS A 55 2.80 6.30 4.53
C CYS A 55 2.61 5.35 3.33
N ALA A 56 3.04 4.08 3.44
CA ALA A 56 2.95 3.07 2.39
C ALA A 56 1.64 3.09 1.58
N PHE A 57 0.47 3.09 2.25
CA PHE A 57 -0.82 3.12 1.58
C PHE A 57 -1.12 4.42 0.82
N LEU A 58 -0.42 5.52 1.09
CA LEU A 58 -0.54 6.75 0.32
C LEU A 58 0.30 6.73 -0.95
N ASN A 59 1.13 5.72 -1.16
CA ASN A 59 1.93 5.56 -2.38
C ASN A 59 1.27 4.63 -3.41
N GLY A 60 0.18 3.94 -3.03
CA GLY A 60 -0.62 3.18 -3.98
C GLY A 60 -1.37 4.09 -4.95
N ILE A 61 -1.53 3.63 -6.19
CA ILE A 61 -2.27 4.34 -7.23
C ILE A 61 -3.58 3.59 -7.47
N PRO A 62 -4.75 4.24 -7.32
CA PRO A 62 -6.03 3.61 -7.63
C PRO A 62 -6.11 3.18 -9.09
N ASN A 63 -6.49 1.93 -9.33
CA ASN A 63 -6.71 1.40 -10.69
C ASN A 63 -8.05 1.87 -11.29
N LYS A 64 -9.00 2.27 -10.44
CA LYS A 64 -10.27 2.88 -10.82
C LYS A 64 -10.32 4.33 -10.36
N THR A 65 -11.09 5.15 -11.06
CA THR A 65 -11.36 6.52 -10.60
C THR A 65 -12.23 6.46 -9.36
N LEU A 66 -11.65 6.81 -8.21
CA LEU A 66 -12.35 6.89 -6.93
C LEU A 66 -12.57 8.35 -6.55
N TYR A 67 -13.71 8.60 -5.94
CA TYR A 67 -14.10 9.90 -5.45
C TYR A 67 -14.42 9.86 -3.95
N ILE A 68 -14.18 10.96 -3.25
CA ILE A 68 -14.62 11.16 -1.87
C ILE A 68 -15.37 12.49 -1.77
N PHE A 69 -16.26 12.58 -0.80
CA PHE A 69 -16.78 13.89 -0.40
C PHE A 69 -15.65 14.73 0.23
N CYS A 70 -15.73 16.03 0.03
CA CYS A 70 -14.83 16.96 0.70
C CYS A 70 -14.93 16.74 2.22
N PRO A 71 -13.81 16.57 2.94
CA PRO A 71 -13.85 16.34 4.39
C PRO A 71 -14.39 17.56 5.13
N ASP A 72 -15.02 17.32 6.27
CA ASP A 72 -15.50 18.38 7.17
C ASP A 72 -14.37 19.37 7.50
N GLY A 73 -14.66 20.67 7.44
CA GLY A 73 -13.67 21.72 7.67
C GLY A 73 -12.84 22.13 6.45
N CYS A 74 -13.06 21.54 5.27
CA CYS A 74 -12.61 22.13 4.01
C CYS A 74 -13.55 23.26 3.57
N LYS A 75 -13.02 24.33 2.97
CA LYS A 75 -13.83 25.49 2.50
C LYS A 75 -14.90 25.15 1.47
N GLU A 76 -14.83 23.97 0.87
CA GLU A 76 -15.65 23.54 -0.26
C GLU A 76 -16.39 22.23 0.06
N GLU A 77 -17.10 22.19 1.19
CA GLU A 77 -17.73 20.99 1.77
C GLU A 77 -18.65 20.24 0.79
N SER A 78 -19.29 20.95 -0.14
CA SER A 78 -20.19 20.33 -1.14
C SER A 78 -19.49 19.76 -2.37
N LYS A 79 -18.16 19.82 -2.47
CA LYS A 79 -17.43 19.30 -3.62
C LYS A 79 -17.06 17.82 -3.46
N ILE A 80 -16.89 17.19 -4.61
CA ILE A 80 -16.39 15.83 -4.73
C ILE A 80 -14.93 15.89 -5.17
N LEU A 81 -14.06 15.16 -4.49
CA LEU A 81 -12.62 15.12 -4.77
C LEU A 81 -12.25 13.79 -5.41
N LYS A 82 -11.46 13.85 -6.50
CA LYS A 82 -10.87 12.66 -7.12
C LYS A 82 -9.62 12.22 -6.35
N LEU A 83 -9.51 10.92 -6.08
CA LEU A 83 -8.31 10.35 -5.49
C LEU A 83 -7.25 10.08 -6.56
N ASN A 84 -6.13 10.80 -6.48
CA ASN A 84 -4.95 10.56 -7.32
C ASN A 84 -4.02 9.47 -6.74
N LYS A 85 -4.05 9.29 -5.42
CA LYS A 85 -3.37 8.23 -4.69
C LYS A 85 -4.35 7.55 -3.74
N SER A 86 -4.05 6.33 -3.33
CA SER A 86 -4.87 5.63 -2.36
C SER A 86 -4.79 6.29 -0.99
N LEU A 87 -5.86 6.13 -0.22
CA LEU A 87 -5.98 6.66 1.13
C LEU A 87 -6.09 5.53 2.14
N TYR A 88 -5.85 5.84 3.41
CA TYR A 88 -6.15 4.90 4.49
C TYR A 88 -7.63 4.49 4.44
N TRP A 89 -7.87 3.24 4.82
CA TRP A 89 -9.19 2.61 4.94
C TRP A 89 -9.94 2.34 3.64
N LEU A 90 -9.40 2.62 2.45
CA LEU A 90 -9.93 1.95 1.25
C LEU A 90 -9.66 0.45 1.39
N LYS A 91 -10.65 -0.39 1.10
CA LYS A 91 -10.49 -1.85 1.21
C LYS A 91 -9.36 -2.40 0.33
N GLN A 92 -9.11 -1.74 -0.79
CA GLN A 92 -8.10 -2.10 -1.78
C GLN A 92 -6.74 -1.38 -1.60
N SER A 93 -6.58 -0.54 -0.57
CA SER A 93 -5.31 0.18 -0.33
C SER A 93 -4.07 -0.72 -0.16
N PRO A 94 -4.15 -1.85 0.56
CA PRO A 94 -3.01 -2.76 0.65
C PRO A 94 -2.56 -3.27 -0.73
N ARG A 95 -3.52 -3.61 -1.60
CA ARG A 95 -3.25 -4.08 -2.97
C ARG A 95 -2.62 -3.00 -3.83
N PHE A 96 -3.14 -1.76 -3.75
CA PHE A 96 -2.56 -0.64 -4.48
C PHE A 96 -1.12 -0.34 -4.06
N TRP A 97 -0.84 -0.43 -2.77
CA TRP A 97 0.52 -0.34 -2.27
C TRP A 97 1.41 -1.47 -2.79
N HIS A 98 0.96 -2.73 -2.69
CA HIS A 98 1.72 -3.86 -3.21
C HIS A 98 2.07 -3.70 -4.69
N ASN A 99 1.11 -3.30 -5.52
CA ASN A 99 1.34 -3.10 -6.96
C ASN A 99 2.35 -1.98 -7.22
N ALA A 100 2.27 -0.87 -6.48
CA ALA A 100 3.23 0.23 -6.58
C ALA A 100 4.64 -0.23 -6.19
N LEU A 101 4.77 -0.98 -5.10
CA LEU A 101 6.05 -1.53 -4.64
C LEU A 101 6.62 -2.54 -5.66
N ASN A 102 5.81 -3.49 -6.13
CA ASN A 102 6.21 -4.46 -7.15
C ASN A 102 6.73 -3.77 -8.41
N ASN A 103 6.00 -2.77 -8.91
CA ASN A 103 6.43 -2.03 -10.09
C ASN A 103 7.76 -1.31 -9.87
N ALA A 104 7.96 -0.69 -8.70
CA ALA A 104 9.22 -0.04 -8.36
C ALA A 104 10.39 -1.04 -8.27
N LEU A 105 10.18 -2.21 -7.68
CA LEU A 105 11.19 -3.26 -7.57
C LEU A 105 11.52 -3.86 -8.96
N CYS A 106 10.50 -4.09 -9.80
CA CYS A 106 10.71 -4.56 -11.17
C CYS A 106 11.47 -3.52 -12.03
N GLN A 107 11.24 -2.22 -11.82
CA GLN A 107 11.96 -1.16 -12.53
C GLN A 107 13.46 -1.13 -12.22
N ILE A 108 13.87 -1.60 -11.03
CA ILE A 108 15.29 -1.76 -10.67
C ILE A 108 15.85 -3.15 -11.03
N GLY A 109 15.10 -3.96 -11.78
CA GLY A 109 15.54 -5.25 -12.32
C GLY A 109 15.29 -6.47 -11.43
N LEU A 110 14.56 -6.31 -10.32
CA LEU A 110 14.19 -7.44 -9.46
C LEU A 110 12.97 -8.18 -10.03
N VAL A 111 12.85 -9.49 -9.77
CA VAL A 111 11.77 -10.31 -10.32
C VAL A 111 11.11 -11.11 -9.19
N PRO A 112 9.79 -11.01 -8.99
CA PRO A 112 9.13 -11.73 -7.90
C PRO A 112 9.24 -13.24 -8.11
N THR A 113 9.48 -13.96 -7.02
CA THR A 113 9.54 -15.42 -7.05
C THR A 113 8.15 -16.03 -7.28
N LYS A 114 8.11 -17.21 -7.89
CA LYS A 114 6.84 -17.94 -8.12
C LYS A 114 6.21 -18.46 -6.82
N THR A 115 7.01 -18.65 -5.79
CA THR A 115 6.59 -19.29 -4.53
C THR A 115 6.13 -18.28 -3.48
N ASP A 116 6.73 -17.08 -3.45
CA ASP A 116 6.34 -15.97 -2.58
C ASP A 116 6.39 -14.64 -3.37
N PRO A 117 5.25 -14.02 -3.68
CA PRO A 117 5.18 -12.80 -4.48
C PRO A 117 5.76 -11.56 -3.78
N CYS A 118 6.08 -11.64 -2.48
CA CYS A 118 6.77 -10.58 -1.76
C CYS A 118 8.28 -10.82 -1.63
N LEU A 119 8.79 -11.92 -2.19
CA LEU A 119 10.21 -12.22 -2.33
C LEU A 119 10.62 -12.00 -3.79
N TYR A 120 11.76 -11.36 -4.00
CA TYR A 120 12.32 -11.05 -5.31
C TYR A 120 13.76 -11.58 -5.40
#